data_AF-A0A4Y3IKM0-F1
#
_entry.id   AF-A0A4Y3IKM0-F1
#
_cell.length_a   1.000
_cell.length_b   1.000
_cell.length_c   1.000
_cell.angle_alpha   90.00
_cell.angle_beta   90.00
_cell.angle_gamma   90.00
#
_symmetry.space_group_name_H-M   'P 1'
#
loop_
_entity.id
_entity.type
_entity.pdbx_description
1 polymer ?
#
loop_
_entity_poly.entity_id
_entity_poly.type
_entity_poly.pdbx_seq_one_letter_code
_entity_poly.pdbx_strand_id
1 'polypeptide(L)'
;MTKLQPLQHSANQSVPPRIAMLSTGEEVLFGDIVDTNASWLSAYLFEQGFQMTTRLTVGDSLDAISEGLSQLSRNHDVVIVNGGLGPTSDDLTAQAAALCAGVELQLYDEWVERLIQMYEQWQRPMPDSNIKQALLPKGSEILDNPRGTACGFRVNINGALCYFTPGVPHEFKTMLAQEILPHMQKSFSSVEQKQVHRIYTFGLSESGIANQIEALDIPGEVSLGYRSALPFIEVKIFYSEAAQEVRDFLLKVEQELSANTISVNREVRDLTVSMMKEQGVGLNIIDYSTQGHFHQWVSASAVEQQISISSVNTNPGESIAFGDERSSMIDKLYQQFSLERSGTNTMIIHNIEDGGVEFLLVVQDKILYQAVVFKRDYSFKARNVVISAIAIDMLRRHLNEDEIFADYGSVTRVASSITNL
;
A
#
# COMPACT_ATOMS: atom_id res chain seq x y z
N MET A 1 17.12 31.31 -25.28
CA MET A 1 17.87 30.09 -24.92
C MET A 1 18.61 30.35 -23.63
N THR A 2 17.96 30.13 -22.50
CA THR A 2 18.53 30.36 -21.17
C THR A 2 19.33 29.11 -20.81
N LYS A 3 20.67 29.24 -20.74
CA LYS A 3 21.55 28.16 -20.31
C LYS A 3 21.27 27.86 -18.83
N LEU A 4 20.71 26.70 -18.53
CA LEU A 4 20.64 26.16 -17.17
C LEU A 4 22.08 25.93 -16.69
N GLN A 5 22.47 26.56 -15.59
CA GLN A 5 23.75 26.33 -14.94
C GLN A 5 23.68 25.03 -14.11
N PRO A 6 24.75 24.22 -14.08
CA PRO A 6 24.85 23.06 -13.19
C PRO A 6 24.82 23.51 -11.73
N LEU A 7 24.18 22.70 -10.87
CA LEU A 7 24.03 22.98 -9.44
C LEU A 7 25.41 23.02 -8.76
N GLN A 8 25.88 24.21 -8.42
CA GLN A 8 27.04 24.38 -7.55
C GLN A 8 26.62 24.02 -6.11
N HIS A 9 27.20 22.95 -5.58
CA HIS A 9 27.01 22.55 -4.18
C HIS A 9 27.74 23.53 -3.26
N SER A 10 27.03 24.55 -2.77
CA SER A 10 27.32 25.09 -1.44
C SER A 10 26.64 24.19 -0.43
N ALA A 11 27.37 23.71 0.57
CA ALA A 11 26.82 23.03 1.74
C ALA A 11 25.89 23.99 2.52
N ASN A 12 24.67 24.18 2.03
CA ASN A 12 23.63 24.96 2.68
C ASN A 12 22.60 23.96 3.22
N GLN A 13 22.67 23.74 4.53
CA GLN A 13 22.08 22.64 5.29
C GLN A 13 20.57 22.77 5.54
N SER A 14 19.75 23.13 4.55
CA SER A 14 18.30 23.32 4.80
C SER A 14 17.35 22.95 3.67
N VAL A 15 17.83 22.42 2.54
CA VAL A 15 16.94 22.04 1.43
C VAL A 15 16.89 20.52 1.34
N PRO A 16 15.69 19.90 1.43
CA PRO A 16 15.56 18.45 1.28
C PRO A 16 16.04 18.03 -0.13
N PRO A 17 16.70 16.86 -0.26
CA PRO A 17 17.24 16.43 -1.54
C PRO A 17 16.10 16.16 -2.54
N ARG A 18 16.30 16.57 -3.78
CA ARG A 18 15.41 16.19 -4.87
C ARG A 18 15.75 14.77 -5.30
N ILE A 19 14.79 13.88 -5.14
CA ILE A 19 14.95 12.45 -5.42
C ILE A 19 14.13 12.08 -6.64
N ALA A 20 14.73 11.34 -7.56
CA ALA A 20 14.03 10.76 -8.70
C ALA A 20 14.17 9.23 -8.73
N MET A 21 13.23 8.59 -9.41
CA MET A 21 13.34 7.18 -9.81
C MET A 21 13.32 7.03 -11.32
N LEU A 22 14.17 6.14 -11.83
CA LEU A 22 14.15 5.64 -13.20
C LEU A 22 13.80 4.14 -13.17
N SER A 23 12.64 3.78 -13.66
CA SER A 23 12.28 2.37 -13.86
C SER A 23 12.64 1.97 -15.29
N THR A 24 13.25 0.80 -15.45
CA THR A 24 13.54 0.19 -16.76
C THR A 24 12.74 -1.10 -16.91
N GLY A 25 12.23 -1.36 -18.12
CA GLY A 25 11.48 -2.57 -18.44
C GLY A 25 10.45 -2.31 -19.52
N GLU A 26 10.53 -3.02 -20.64
CA GLU A 26 9.50 -3.01 -21.68
C GLU A 26 8.12 -3.42 -21.13
N GLU A 27 8.06 -4.40 -20.24
CA GLU A 27 6.84 -4.89 -19.62
C GLU A 27 6.14 -3.83 -18.75
N VAL A 28 6.91 -2.93 -18.15
CA VAL A 28 6.38 -1.80 -17.39
C VAL A 28 5.88 -0.72 -18.35
N LEU A 29 6.64 -0.44 -19.41
CA LEU A 29 6.30 0.58 -20.39
C LEU A 29 5.06 0.21 -21.22
N PHE A 30 4.90 -1.06 -21.58
CA PHE A 30 3.72 -1.57 -22.30
C PHE A 30 2.51 -1.76 -21.39
N GLY A 31 2.70 -1.73 -20.06
CA GLY A 31 1.64 -1.91 -19.08
C GLY A 31 1.23 -3.37 -18.86
N ASP A 32 2.09 -4.32 -19.23
CA ASP A 32 1.90 -5.74 -18.93
C ASP A 32 1.95 -5.98 -17.42
N ILE A 33 2.76 -5.19 -16.72
CA ILE A 33 2.79 -5.12 -15.26
C ILE A 33 2.66 -3.67 -14.77
N VAL A 34 2.09 -3.52 -13.57
CA VAL A 34 2.08 -2.24 -12.86
C VAL A 34 3.44 -2.05 -12.17
N ASP A 35 4.00 -0.85 -12.27
CA ASP A 35 5.21 -0.48 -11.53
C ASP A 35 4.94 -0.34 -10.03
N THR A 36 4.85 -1.48 -9.36
CA THR A 36 4.63 -1.55 -7.91
C THR A 36 5.85 -1.15 -7.11
N ASN A 37 7.06 -1.25 -7.69
CA ASN A 37 8.31 -0.83 -7.05
C ASN A 37 8.34 0.69 -6.89
N ALA A 38 7.98 1.43 -7.93
CA ALA A 38 7.96 2.89 -7.86
C ALA A 38 6.88 3.42 -6.93
N SER A 39 5.70 2.79 -6.94
CA SER A 39 4.63 3.10 -5.98
C SER A 39 5.09 2.87 -4.55
N TRP A 40 5.70 1.70 -4.28
CA TRP A 40 6.22 1.36 -2.95
C TRP A 40 7.36 2.29 -2.51
N LEU A 41 8.34 2.57 -3.37
CA LEU A 41 9.46 3.45 -3.07
C LEU A 41 8.98 4.85 -2.67
N SER A 42 8.00 5.38 -3.42
CA SER A 42 7.41 6.70 -3.13
C SER A 42 6.85 6.76 -1.71
N ALA A 43 6.04 5.77 -1.34
CA ALA A 43 5.43 5.70 -0.02
C ALA A 43 6.47 5.50 1.07
N TYR A 44 7.41 4.59 0.85
CA TYR A 44 8.44 4.25 1.82
C TYR A 44 9.40 5.42 2.08
N LEU A 45 9.94 6.07 1.04
CA LEU A 45 10.79 7.24 1.22
C LEU A 45 10.07 8.36 1.97
N PHE A 46 8.79 8.58 1.65
CA PHE A 46 8.01 9.64 2.28
C PHE A 46 7.79 9.39 3.78
N GLU A 47 7.58 8.14 4.18
CA GLU A 47 7.55 7.71 5.60
C GLU A 47 8.91 7.86 6.30
N GLN A 48 10.00 7.93 5.54
CA GLN A 48 11.35 8.18 6.06
C GLN A 48 11.76 9.66 5.99
N GLY A 49 10.84 10.57 5.66
CA GLY A 49 11.11 12.01 5.52
C GLY A 49 11.65 12.45 4.16
N PHE A 50 11.90 11.51 3.24
CA PHE A 50 12.39 11.78 1.90
C PHE A 50 11.25 11.90 0.89
N GLN A 51 11.17 13.02 0.18
CA GLN A 51 10.14 13.22 -0.84
C GLN A 51 10.69 12.95 -2.23
N MET A 52 10.16 11.91 -2.91
CA MET A 52 10.44 11.70 -4.32
C MET A 52 9.68 12.74 -5.17
N THR A 53 10.40 13.43 -6.05
CA THR A 53 9.88 14.55 -6.84
C THR A 53 9.61 14.18 -8.30
N THR A 54 10.24 13.11 -8.82
CA THR A 54 10.09 12.72 -10.22
C THR A 54 10.20 11.22 -10.39
N ARG A 55 9.40 10.66 -11.31
CA ARG A 55 9.51 9.29 -11.80
C ARG A 55 9.58 9.30 -13.31
N LEU A 56 10.42 8.45 -13.88
CA LEU A 56 10.53 8.21 -15.30
C LEU A 56 10.57 6.70 -15.55
N THR A 57 9.88 6.23 -16.58
CA THR A 57 9.91 4.83 -17.03
C THR A 57 10.39 4.80 -18.47
N VAL A 58 11.34 3.92 -18.79
CA VAL A 58 11.91 3.76 -20.13
C VAL A 58 12.01 2.27 -20.48
N GLY A 59 12.07 1.96 -21.77
CA GLY A 59 12.30 0.59 -22.25
C GLY A 59 13.77 0.16 -22.19
N ASP A 60 14.02 -1.11 -22.46
CA ASP A 60 15.34 -1.76 -22.30
C ASP A 60 16.29 -1.51 -23.48
N SER A 61 16.51 -0.24 -23.78
CA SER A 61 17.52 0.18 -24.76
C SER A 61 18.56 1.07 -24.11
N LEU A 62 19.83 0.88 -24.51
CA LEU A 62 20.96 1.64 -23.97
C LEU A 62 20.73 3.15 -24.10
N ASP A 63 20.21 3.61 -25.25
CA ASP A 63 19.97 5.03 -25.51
C ASP A 63 18.88 5.60 -24.60
N ALA A 64 17.74 4.93 -24.46
CA ALA A 64 16.64 5.40 -23.62
C ALA A 64 17.03 5.45 -22.13
N ILE A 65 17.71 4.41 -21.63
CA ILE A 65 18.19 4.38 -20.24
C ILE A 65 19.22 5.49 -20.03
N SER A 66 20.16 5.68 -20.95
CA SER A 66 21.20 6.70 -20.84
C SER A 66 20.63 8.11 -20.89
N GLU A 67 19.68 8.39 -21.79
CA GLU A 67 19.02 9.70 -21.89
C GLU A 67 18.22 10.01 -20.62
N GLY A 68 17.40 9.06 -20.15
CA GLY A 68 16.62 9.21 -18.92
C GLY A 68 17.51 9.42 -17.69
N LEU A 69 18.55 8.60 -17.53
CA LEU A 69 19.52 8.72 -16.44
C LEU A 69 20.26 10.06 -16.48
N SER A 70 20.71 10.49 -17.67
CA SER A 70 21.40 11.77 -17.86
C SER A 70 20.49 12.96 -17.54
N GLN A 71 19.23 12.91 -17.95
CA GLN A 71 18.22 13.92 -17.63
C GLN A 71 17.98 14.02 -16.12
N LEU A 72 17.75 12.87 -15.46
CA LEU A 72 17.44 12.85 -14.03
C LEU A 72 18.63 13.30 -13.19
N SER A 73 19.82 12.76 -13.46
CA SER A 73 21.05 13.06 -12.70
C SER A 73 21.53 14.51 -12.81
N ARG A 74 21.14 15.25 -13.85
CA ARG A 74 21.43 16.70 -13.94
C ARG A 74 20.48 17.56 -13.10
N ASN A 75 19.31 17.04 -12.78
CA ASN A 75 18.20 17.80 -12.19
C ASN A 75 17.83 17.35 -10.78
N HIS A 76 18.47 16.32 -10.25
CA HIS A 76 18.17 15.72 -8.95
C HIS A 76 19.46 15.45 -8.20
N ASP A 77 19.36 15.40 -6.88
CA ASP A 77 20.50 15.14 -5.99
C ASP A 77 20.69 13.62 -5.79
N VAL A 78 19.59 12.86 -5.91
CA VAL A 78 19.57 11.40 -5.84
C VAL A 78 18.74 10.81 -6.98
N VAL A 79 19.25 9.77 -7.63
CA VAL A 79 18.51 8.99 -8.63
C VAL A 79 18.55 7.51 -8.25
N ILE A 80 17.39 6.89 -8.11
CA ILE A 80 17.27 5.44 -7.88
C ILE A 80 16.83 4.80 -9.20
N VAL A 81 17.70 3.97 -9.78
CA VAL A 81 17.43 3.21 -11.00
C VAL A 81 17.05 1.79 -10.63
N ASN A 82 15.91 1.32 -11.12
CA ASN A 82 15.37 0.00 -10.81
C ASN A 82 15.11 -0.79 -12.09
N GLY A 83 15.77 -1.94 -12.22
CA GLY A 83 15.68 -2.82 -13.40
C GLY A 83 16.97 -2.89 -14.21
N GLY A 84 17.05 -3.89 -15.09
CA GLY A 84 18.12 -4.04 -16.08
C GLY A 84 19.50 -4.44 -15.55
N LEU A 85 19.58 -5.12 -14.39
CA LEU A 85 20.82 -5.64 -13.77
C LEU A 85 20.95 -7.17 -13.80
N GLY A 86 20.04 -7.85 -14.50
CA GLY A 86 20.12 -9.29 -14.68
C GLY A 86 21.28 -9.73 -15.60
N PRO A 87 21.36 -11.04 -15.87
CA PRO A 87 22.40 -11.62 -16.71
C PRO A 87 22.07 -11.60 -18.21
N THR A 88 20.87 -11.17 -18.63
CA THR A 88 20.41 -11.31 -20.02
C THR A 88 20.90 -10.17 -20.90
N SER A 89 20.75 -10.29 -22.22
CA SER A 89 21.33 -9.33 -23.19
C SER A 89 20.69 -7.94 -23.15
N ASP A 90 19.42 -7.88 -22.80
CA ASP A 90 18.57 -6.70 -22.59
C ASP A 90 18.84 -5.97 -21.27
N ASP A 91 19.53 -6.60 -20.30
CA ASP A 91 19.98 -5.93 -19.06
C ASP A 91 21.11 -4.92 -19.33
N LEU A 92 20.77 -3.70 -19.74
CA LEU A 92 21.73 -2.68 -20.20
C LEU A 92 21.99 -1.57 -19.18
N THR A 93 21.41 -1.64 -17.98
CA THR A 93 21.46 -0.53 -17.00
C THR A 93 22.88 -0.22 -16.51
N ALA A 94 23.71 -1.24 -16.22
CA ALA A 94 25.10 -1.01 -15.83
C ALA A 94 25.93 -0.36 -16.94
N GLN A 95 25.68 -0.74 -18.20
CA GLN A 95 26.34 -0.15 -19.37
C GLN A 95 25.91 1.30 -19.59
N ALA A 96 24.61 1.60 -19.43
CA ALA A 96 24.09 2.97 -19.50
C ALA A 96 24.70 3.87 -18.41
N ALA A 97 24.85 3.33 -17.20
CA ALA A 97 25.48 4.02 -16.08
C ALA A 97 26.95 4.36 -16.38
N ALA A 98 27.71 3.41 -16.93
CA ALA A 98 29.11 3.62 -17.31
C ALA A 98 29.26 4.71 -18.39
N LEU A 99 28.40 4.67 -19.41
CA LEU A 99 28.34 5.70 -20.45
C LEU A 99 28.04 7.09 -19.86
N CYS A 100 27.04 7.19 -18.98
CA CYS A 100 26.66 8.45 -18.36
C CYS A 100 27.72 8.99 -17.39
N ALA A 101 28.42 8.10 -16.69
CA ALA A 101 29.53 8.45 -15.80
C ALA A 101 30.82 8.79 -16.56
N GLY A 102 30.91 8.44 -17.85
CA GLY A 102 32.10 8.65 -18.67
C GLY A 102 33.26 7.72 -18.31
N VAL A 103 32.95 6.50 -17.85
CA VAL A 103 33.93 5.50 -17.42
C VAL A 103 33.70 4.17 -18.12
N GLU A 104 34.73 3.31 -18.11
CA GLU A 104 34.61 1.93 -18.59
C GLU A 104 33.88 1.04 -17.58
N LEU A 105 33.37 -0.10 -18.04
CA LEU A 105 32.96 -1.19 -17.16
C LEU A 105 34.20 -1.91 -16.66
N GLN A 106 34.18 -2.29 -15.39
CA GLN A 106 35.22 -3.07 -14.72
C GLN A 106 34.57 -4.30 -14.09
N LEU A 107 35.27 -5.43 -14.11
CA LEU A 107 34.86 -6.61 -13.37
C LEU A 107 35.25 -6.47 -11.91
N TYR A 108 34.28 -6.69 -11.01
CA TYR A 108 34.49 -6.67 -9.57
C TYR A 108 34.62 -8.11 -9.07
N ASP A 109 35.87 -8.56 -8.93
CA ASP A 109 36.20 -9.95 -8.56
C ASP A 109 35.55 -10.37 -7.25
N GLU A 110 35.40 -9.45 -6.28
CA GLU A 110 34.72 -9.70 -5.01
C GLU A 110 33.27 -10.17 -5.18
N TRP A 111 32.55 -9.64 -6.18
CA TRP A 111 31.19 -10.09 -6.47
C TRP A 111 31.16 -11.37 -7.30
N VAL A 112 32.16 -11.59 -8.16
CA VAL A 112 32.31 -12.87 -8.87
C VAL A 112 32.51 -14.00 -7.87
N GLU A 113 33.37 -13.82 -6.87
CA GLU A 113 33.57 -14.79 -5.78
C GLU A 113 32.28 -15.05 -5.01
N ARG A 114 31.49 -14.00 -4.74
CA ARG A 114 30.17 -14.11 -4.10
C ARG A 114 29.21 -14.96 -4.93
N LEU A 115 29.14 -14.72 -6.23
CA LEU A 115 28.31 -15.49 -7.15
C LEU A 115 28.71 -16.97 -7.15
N ILE A 116 30.02 -17.26 -7.24
CA ILE A 116 30.54 -18.64 -7.19
C ILE A 116 30.07 -19.32 -5.90
N GLN A 117 30.26 -18.68 -4.74
CA GLN A 117 29.83 -19.23 -3.45
C GLN A 117 28.32 -19.49 -3.38
N MET A 118 27.49 -18.59 -3.93
CA MET A 118 26.04 -18.78 -3.97
C MET A 118 25.63 -20.00 -4.80
N TYR A 119 26.22 -20.16 -5.99
CA TYR A 119 25.94 -21.28 -6.88
C TYR A 119 26.46 -22.61 -6.31
N GLU A 120 27.62 -22.61 -5.64
CA GLU A 120 28.13 -23.76 -4.88
C GLU A 120 27.17 -24.18 -3.76
N GLN A 121 26.65 -23.23 -2.98
CA GLN A 121 25.66 -23.51 -1.93
C GLN A 121 24.36 -24.09 -2.51
N TRP A 122 23.94 -23.63 -3.68
CA TRP A 122 22.78 -24.18 -4.39
C TRP A 122 23.05 -25.51 -5.10
N GLN A 123 24.30 -25.99 -5.08
CA GLN A 123 24.74 -27.19 -5.79
C GLN A 123 24.43 -27.12 -7.29
N ARG A 124 24.64 -25.95 -7.90
CA ARG A 124 24.41 -25.70 -9.33
C ARG A 124 25.64 -25.09 -9.97
N PRO A 125 25.97 -25.44 -11.23
CA PRO A 125 27.00 -24.72 -11.97
C PRO A 125 26.54 -23.27 -12.23
N MET A 126 27.44 -22.31 -12.03
CA MET A 126 27.19 -20.91 -12.38
C MET A 126 27.25 -20.72 -13.90
N PRO A 127 26.20 -20.19 -14.54
CA PRO A 127 26.26 -19.80 -15.95
C PRO A 127 27.25 -18.64 -16.17
N ASP A 128 28.01 -18.67 -17.26
CA ASP A 128 28.98 -17.60 -17.59
C ASP A 128 28.30 -16.23 -17.77
N SER A 129 27.03 -16.21 -18.19
CA SER A 129 26.22 -14.98 -18.31
C SER A 129 26.09 -14.22 -16.98
N ASN A 130 26.16 -14.92 -15.84
CA ASN A 130 26.05 -14.28 -14.52
C ASN A 130 27.27 -13.41 -14.18
N ILE A 131 28.42 -13.62 -14.84
CA ILE A 131 29.61 -12.76 -14.67
C ILE A 131 29.28 -11.31 -15.05
N LYS A 132 28.35 -11.11 -15.99
CA LYS A 132 27.86 -9.77 -16.36
C LYS A 132 27.32 -8.98 -15.17
N GLN A 133 26.76 -9.66 -14.17
CA GLN A 133 26.21 -9.01 -12.96
C GLN A 133 27.30 -8.45 -12.04
N ALA A 134 28.57 -8.74 -12.29
CA ALA A 134 29.74 -8.17 -11.62
C ALA A 134 30.50 -7.15 -12.50
N LEU A 135 30.03 -6.86 -13.72
CA LEU A 135 30.57 -5.81 -14.59
C LEU A 135 29.87 -4.48 -14.28
N LEU A 136 30.53 -3.62 -13.52
CA LEU A 136 29.98 -2.36 -13.04
C LEU A 136 30.81 -1.18 -13.54
N PRO A 137 30.27 0.05 -13.59
CA PRO A 137 31.08 1.23 -13.90
C PRO A 137 32.29 1.31 -12.98
N LYS A 138 33.45 1.67 -13.52
CA LYS A 138 34.68 1.86 -12.73
C LYS A 138 34.49 2.92 -11.65
N GLY A 139 34.88 2.60 -10.42
CA GLY A 139 34.70 3.49 -9.26
C GLY A 139 33.30 3.43 -8.63
N SER A 140 32.51 2.41 -8.98
CA SER A 140 31.27 2.11 -8.28
C SER A 140 31.56 1.52 -6.91
N GLU A 141 30.65 1.77 -5.97
CA GLU A 141 30.59 1.04 -4.71
C GLU A 141 29.47 0.01 -4.79
N ILE A 142 29.79 -1.25 -4.47
CA ILE A 142 28.83 -2.34 -4.48
C ILE A 142 27.81 -2.17 -3.35
N LEU A 143 26.54 -2.43 -3.66
CA LEU A 143 25.46 -2.55 -2.69
C LEU A 143 25.08 -4.02 -2.60
N ASP A 144 25.19 -4.60 -1.40
CA ASP A 144 24.92 -6.02 -1.20
C ASP A 144 23.47 -6.37 -1.54
N ASN A 145 23.27 -7.56 -2.10
CA ASN A 145 21.96 -8.14 -2.38
C ASN A 145 21.91 -9.56 -1.78
N PRO A 146 21.43 -9.71 -0.54
CA PRO A 146 21.37 -11.02 0.11
C PRO A 146 20.22 -11.90 -0.42
N ARG A 147 19.39 -11.39 -1.35
CA ARG A 147 18.18 -12.06 -1.84
C ARG A 147 18.24 -12.50 -3.30
N GLY A 148 19.23 -12.04 -4.07
CA GLY A 148 19.39 -12.37 -5.48
C GLY A 148 20.84 -12.35 -5.94
N THR A 149 21.08 -12.68 -7.22
CA THR A 149 22.44 -12.79 -7.77
C THR A 149 23.02 -11.46 -8.24
N ALA A 150 22.18 -10.53 -8.70
CA ALA A 150 22.62 -9.21 -9.13
C ALA A 150 22.97 -8.35 -7.91
N CYS A 151 24.21 -7.86 -7.80
CA CYS A 151 24.46 -6.77 -6.86
C CYS A 151 23.77 -5.50 -7.34
N GLY A 152 23.50 -4.61 -6.39
CA GLY A 152 23.36 -3.20 -6.73
C GLY A 152 24.71 -2.52 -6.74
N PHE A 153 24.69 -1.28 -7.17
CA PHE A 153 25.86 -0.42 -7.04
C PHE A 153 25.44 1.03 -6.94
N ARG A 154 26.34 1.88 -6.42
CA ARG A 154 26.19 3.32 -6.48
C ARG A 154 27.37 3.97 -7.17
N VAL A 155 27.10 5.05 -7.90
CA VAL A 155 28.09 5.87 -8.57
C VAL A 155 27.59 7.31 -8.68
N ASN A 156 28.50 8.28 -8.66
CA ASN A 156 28.14 9.68 -8.87
C ASN A 156 28.08 9.98 -10.37
N ILE A 157 26.95 10.53 -10.84
CA ILE A 157 26.74 10.89 -12.24
C ILE A 157 26.22 12.33 -12.27
N ASN A 158 26.89 13.22 -13.02
CA ASN A 158 26.50 14.64 -13.12
C ASN A 158 26.36 15.37 -11.76
N GLY A 159 27.01 14.89 -10.71
CA GLY A 159 26.90 15.41 -9.34
C GLY A 159 25.75 14.81 -8.52
N ALA A 160 24.89 13.98 -9.11
CA ALA A 160 23.88 13.22 -8.39
C ALA A 160 24.42 11.90 -7.87
N LEU A 161 23.92 11.49 -6.71
CA LEU A 161 24.15 10.17 -6.15
C LEU A 161 23.18 9.16 -6.78
N CYS A 162 23.68 8.30 -7.66
CA CYS A 162 22.86 7.33 -8.38
C CYS A 162 22.99 5.94 -7.77
N TYR A 163 21.87 5.32 -7.40
CA TYR A 163 21.78 3.94 -6.93
C TYR A 163 21.14 3.07 -8.00
N PHE A 164 21.69 1.89 -8.23
CA PHE A 164 21.21 0.94 -9.22
C PHE A 164 20.81 -0.36 -8.53
N THR A 165 19.61 -0.84 -8.83
CA THR A 165 19.00 -1.97 -8.14
C THR A 165 18.32 -2.94 -9.12
N PRO A 166 18.24 -4.25 -8.80
CA PRO A 166 17.49 -5.22 -9.59
C PRO A 166 15.98 -4.90 -9.57
N GLY A 167 15.27 -5.26 -10.65
CA GLY A 167 13.82 -5.02 -10.79
C GLY A 167 12.95 -5.92 -9.89
N VAL A 168 13.52 -6.99 -9.33
CA VAL A 168 12.78 -7.97 -8.52
C VAL A 168 12.33 -7.32 -7.20
N PRO A 169 11.01 -7.26 -6.88
CA PRO A 169 10.52 -6.42 -5.78
C PRO A 169 11.11 -6.73 -4.40
N HIS A 170 11.30 -7.99 -4.04
CA HIS A 170 11.80 -8.34 -2.71
C HIS A 170 13.31 -8.09 -2.55
N GLU A 171 14.08 -8.19 -3.64
CA GLU A 171 15.50 -7.80 -3.68
C GLU A 171 15.63 -6.29 -3.50
N PHE A 172 14.94 -5.51 -4.36
CA PHE A 172 14.92 -4.06 -4.30
C PHE A 172 14.55 -3.52 -2.92
N LYS A 173 13.46 -4.04 -2.32
CA LYS A 173 13.00 -3.61 -1.00
C LYS A 173 14.02 -3.88 0.10
N THR A 174 14.71 -5.03 0.03
CA THR A 174 15.75 -5.41 1.00
C THR A 174 16.95 -4.47 0.89
N MET A 175 17.45 -4.26 -0.33
CA MET A 175 18.59 -3.38 -0.60
C MET A 175 18.29 -1.94 -0.22
N LEU A 176 17.08 -1.47 -0.50
CA LEU A 176 16.70 -0.11 -0.15
C LEU A 176 16.76 0.10 1.37
N ALA A 177 16.18 -0.82 2.14
CA ALA A 177 16.13 -0.72 3.60
C ALA A 177 17.51 -0.91 4.26
N GLN A 178 18.36 -1.79 3.73
CA GLN A 178 19.62 -2.18 4.38
C GLN A 178 20.82 -1.33 3.93
N GLU A 179 20.87 -0.93 2.66
CA GLU A 179 22.05 -0.27 2.08
C GLU A 179 21.76 1.18 1.70
N ILE A 180 20.69 1.42 0.93
CA ILE A 180 20.44 2.73 0.30
C ILE A 180 19.94 3.76 1.31
N LEU A 181 18.87 3.44 2.05
CA LEU A 181 18.26 4.37 2.99
C LEU A 181 19.25 4.79 4.10
N PRO A 182 19.98 3.88 4.77
CA PRO A 182 20.97 4.28 5.77
C PRO A 182 22.06 5.19 5.21
N HIS A 183 22.48 4.97 3.95
CA HIS A 183 23.44 5.83 3.29
C HIS A 183 22.86 7.22 2.95
N MET A 184 21.62 7.28 2.47
CA MET A 184 20.90 8.53 2.22
C MET A 184 20.73 9.34 3.51
N GLN A 185 20.33 8.70 4.61
CA GLN A 185 20.19 9.37 5.91
C GLN A 185 21.50 9.97 6.42
N LYS A 186 22.62 9.28 6.21
CA LYS A 186 23.96 9.81 6.52
C LYS A 186 24.35 10.99 5.63
N SER A 187 24.02 10.91 4.34
CA SER A 187 24.37 11.92 3.33
C SER A 187 23.51 13.19 3.45
N PHE A 188 22.27 13.05 3.93
CA PHE A 188 21.28 14.11 4.05
C PHE A 188 20.74 14.19 5.49
N SER A 189 21.65 14.41 6.44
CA SER A 189 21.35 14.37 7.88
C SER A 189 20.42 15.49 8.38
N SER A 190 20.15 16.50 7.56
CA SER A 190 19.16 17.55 7.84
C SER A 190 17.73 17.17 7.49
N VAL A 191 17.50 15.98 6.90
CA VAL A 191 16.16 15.49 6.59
C VAL A 191 15.57 14.89 7.87
N GLU A 192 14.62 15.61 8.45
CA GLU A 192 13.85 15.11 9.58
C GLU A 192 12.92 13.98 9.14
N GLN A 193 12.89 12.91 9.93
CA GLN A 193 11.93 11.84 9.71
C GLN A 193 10.52 12.39 9.97
N LYS A 194 9.68 12.36 8.93
CA LYS A 194 8.28 12.73 9.08
C LYS A 194 7.50 11.60 9.73
N GLN A 195 6.81 11.92 10.81
CA GLN A 195 5.73 11.10 11.33
C GLN A 195 4.48 11.34 10.50
N VAL A 196 3.62 10.32 10.44
CA VAL A 196 2.38 10.38 9.66
C VAL A 196 1.23 9.86 10.50
N HIS A 197 0.24 10.73 10.72
CA HIS A 197 -1.03 10.38 11.32
C HIS A 197 -2.05 10.12 10.21
N ARG A 198 -2.63 8.92 10.19
CA ARG A 198 -3.56 8.45 9.15
C ARG A 198 -4.96 8.36 9.72
N ILE A 199 -5.94 9.01 9.08
CA ILE A 199 -7.35 8.91 9.43
C ILE A 199 -8.08 8.33 8.22
N TYR A 200 -8.77 7.22 8.42
CA TYR A 200 -9.55 6.57 7.39
C TYR A 200 -11.01 6.95 7.60
N THR A 201 -11.61 7.54 6.57
CA THR A 201 -13.01 7.96 6.60
C THR A 201 -13.84 7.17 5.59
N PHE A 202 -15.11 6.94 5.92
CA PHE A 202 -16.08 6.34 5.02
C PHE A 202 -17.34 7.22 4.92
N GLY A 203 -17.67 7.61 3.70
CA GLY A 203 -18.91 8.31 3.38
C GLY A 203 -18.77 9.81 3.13
N LEU A 204 -17.61 10.40 3.39
CA LEU A 204 -17.28 11.77 2.99
C LEU A 204 -16.63 11.82 1.61
N SER A 205 -16.72 12.97 0.94
CA SER A 205 -15.90 13.30 -0.23
C SER A 205 -14.59 13.93 0.18
N GLU A 206 -13.57 13.84 -0.67
CA GLU A 206 -12.26 14.45 -0.43
C GLU A 206 -12.38 15.96 -0.20
N SER A 207 -13.19 16.63 -1.02
CA SER A 207 -13.50 18.06 -0.87
C SER A 207 -14.22 18.37 0.44
N GLY A 208 -15.10 17.49 0.93
CA GLY A 208 -15.81 17.68 2.19
C GLY A 208 -14.86 17.61 3.37
N ILE A 209 -13.95 16.64 3.36
CA ILE A 209 -12.91 16.48 4.37
C ILE A 209 -11.93 17.65 4.34
N ALA A 210 -11.46 18.03 3.15
CA ALA A 210 -10.53 19.15 2.99
C ALA A 210 -11.13 20.44 3.56
N ASN A 211 -12.38 20.78 3.21
CA ASN A 211 -13.06 21.96 3.75
C ASN A 211 -13.18 21.94 5.29
N GLN A 212 -13.41 20.78 5.90
CA GLN A 212 -13.47 20.64 7.36
C GLN A 212 -12.10 20.86 8.02
N ILE A 213 -11.04 20.29 7.46
CA ILE A 213 -9.68 20.43 8.01
C ILE A 213 -9.12 21.82 7.76
N GLU A 214 -9.35 22.41 6.58
CA GLU A 214 -8.89 23.77 6.23
C GLU A 214 -9.58 24.87 7.05
N ALA A 215 -10.71 24.57 7.68
CA ALA A 215 -11.36 25.47 8.64
C ALA A 215 -10.66 25.52 10.01
N LEU A 216 -9.70 24.61 10.26
CA LEU A 216 -8.89 24.57 11.48
C LEU A 216 -7.59 25.36 11.30
N ASP A 217 -7.00 25.81 12.42
CA ASP A 217 -5.66 26.40 12.42
C ASP A 217 -4.62 25.30 12.18
N ILE A 218 -4.10 25.21 10.95
CA ILE A 218 -3.08 24.22 10.55
C ILE A 218 -1.69 24.71 10.98
N PRO A 219 -0.96 23.96 11.83
CA PRO A 219 0.40 24.33 12.23
C PRO A 219 1.36 24.37 11.03
N GLY A 220 2.33 25.30 11.02
CA GLY A 220 3.20 25.53 9.85
C GLY A 220 4.11 24.35 9.47
N GLU A 221 4.40 23.45 10.40
CA GLU A 221 5.22 22.25 10.18
C GLU A 221 4.40 21.03 9.70
N VAL A 222 3.08 21.20 9.58
CA VAL A 222 2.16 20.15 9.13
C VAL A 222 1.95 20.23 7.62
N SER A 223 2.00 19.07 6.96
CA SER A 223 1.54 18.94 5.58
C SER A 223 0.44 17.89 5.47
N LEU A 224 -0.57 18.17 4.66
CA LEU A 224 -1.74 17.31 4.45
C LEU A 224 -1.63 16.57 3.12
N GLY A 225 -2.10 15.31 3.11
CA GLY A 225 -2.26 14.52 1.90
C GLY A 225 -3.57 13.74 1.95
N TYR A 226 -4.26 13.69 0.82
CA TYR A 226 -5.51 12.95 0.69
C TYR A 226 -5.34 11.82 -0.32
N ARG A 227 -5.84 10.63 0.01
CA ARG A 227 -5.89 9.49 -0.91
C ARG A 227 -7.31 8.96 -0.96
N SER A 228 -7.97 9.19 -2.08
CA SER A 228 -9.25 8.56 -2.40
C SER A 228 -9.02 7.14 -2.93
N ALA A 229 -9.49 6.14 -2.20
CA ALA A 229 -9.41 4.74 -2.60
C ALA A 229 -10.71 4.04 -2.19
N LEU A 230 -11.53 3.64 -3.17
CA LEU A 230 -12.84 3.05 -2.88
C LEU A 230 -12.73 1.97 -1.78
N PRO A 231 -13.55 2.02 -0.72
CA PRO A 231 -14.61 2.99 -0.43
C PRO A 231 -14.19 4.11 0.54
N PHE A 232 -12.93 4.13 0.95
CA PHE A 232 -12.41 5.01 1.98
C PHE A 232 -11.68 6.23 1.41
N ILE A 233 -11.62 7.27 2.22
CA ILE A 233 -10.67 8.36 1.99
C ILE A 233 -9.71 8.36 3.16
N GLU A 234 -8.42 8.23 2.84
CA GLU A 234 -7.35 8.34 3.81
C GLU A 234 -6.85 9.79 3.84
N VAL A 235 -6.90 10.40 5.01
CA VAL A 235 -6.23 11.65 5.34
C VAL A 235 -4.89 11.31 5.96
N LYS A 236 -3.82 11.89 5.44
CA LYS A 236 -2.47 11.79 5.98
C LYS A 236 -2.01 13.16 6.45
N ILE A 237 -1.66 13.23 7.72
CA ILE A 237 -1.13 14.43 8.36
C ILE A 237 0.32 14.15 8.70
N PHE A 238 1.22 14.84 8.01
CA PHE A 238 2.66 14.69 8.20
C PHE A 238 3.21 15.79 9.08
N TYR A 239 4.08 15.44 10.02
CA TYR A 239 4.75 16.36 10.94
C TYR A 239 6.10 15.77 11.37
N SER A 240 7.07 16.61 11.72
CA SER A 240 8.38 16.13 12.22
C SER A 240 8.29 15.76 13.71
N GLU A 241 7.86 16.69 14.54
CA GLU A 241 7.73 16.51 15.98
C GLU A 241 6.26 16.64 16.42
N ALA A 242 5.82 15.77 17.32
CA ALA A 242 4.51 15.87 17.96
C ALA A 242 4.56 16.91 19.10
N ALA A 243 4.84 18.17 18.77
CA ALA A 243 4.71 19.30 19.69
C ALA A 243 3.25 19.45 20.15
N GLN A 244 3.01 20.19 21.25
CA GLN A 244 1.66 20.31 21.82
C GLN A 244 0.64 20.84 20.80
N GLU A 245 1.03 21.86 20.01
CA GLU A 245 0.19 22.44 18.96
C GLU A 245 -0.21 21.40 17.89
N VAL A 246 0.72 20.55 17.46
CA VAL A 246 0.45 19.46 16.50
C VAL A 246 -0.49 18.42 17.13
N ARG A 247 -0.26 18.02 18.39
CA ARG A 247 -1.16 17.06 19.08
C ARG A 247 -2.58 17.61 19.20
N ASP A 248 -2.72 18.88 19.56
CA ASP A 248 -4.02 19.54 19.68
C ASP A 248 -4.70 19.64 18.31
N PHE A 249 -3.94 19.92 17.24
CA PHE A 249 -4.45 19.89 15.87
C PHE A 249 -4.94 18.50 15.45
N LEU A 250 -4.16 17.44 15.71
CA LEU A 250 -4.56 16.06 15.40
C LEU A 250 -5.87 15.68 16.10
N LEU A 251 -5.99 15.99 17.40
CA LEU A 251 -7.21 15.73 18.16
C LEU A 251 -8.42 16.48 17.60
N LYS A 252 -8.25 17.76 17.19
CA LYS A 252 -9.33 18.53 16.55
C LYS A 252 -9.77 17.89 15.22
N VAL A 253 -8.82 17.43 14.40
CA VAL A 253 -9.15 16.76 13.14
C VAL A 253 -9.90 15.46 13.39
N GLU A 254 -9.44 14.63 14.33
CA GLU A 254 -10.14 13.39 14.71
C GLU A 254 -11.57 13.67 15.21
N GLN A 255 -11.77 14.73 15.99
CA GLN A 255 -13.09 15.14 16.47
C GLN A 255 -13.99 15.60 15.32
N GLU A 256 -13.50 16.46 14.43
CA GLU A 256 -14.27 16.99 13.30
C GLU A 256 -14.69 15.88 12.32
N LEU A 257 -13.82 14.89 12.11
CA LEU A 257 -14.07 13.75 11.21
C LEU A 257 -14.72 12.54 11.90
N SER A 258 -14.98 12.62 13.21
CA SER A 258 -15.35 11.46 14.04
C SER A 258 -16.56 10.68 13.51
N ALA A 259 -17.60 11.38 13.02
CA ALA A 259 -18.82 10.78 12.52
C ALA A 259 -18.59 9.79 11.35
N ASN A 260 -17.54 10.01 10.56
CA ASN A 260 -17.19 9.21 9.39
C ASN A 260 -15.87 8.46 9.54
N THR A 261 -15.18 8.61 10.66
CA THR A 261 -13.90 7.94 10.91
C THR A 261 -14.17 6.48 11.25
N ILE A 262 -13.52 5.58 10.50
CA ILE A 262 -13.64 4.13 10.72
C ILE A 262 -12.40 3.54 11.39
N SER A 263 -11.26 4.22 11.27
CA SER A 263 -9.99 3.79 11.83
C SER A 263 -8.96 4.92 11.82
N VAL A 264 -8.03 4.88 12.76
CA VAL A 264 -6.92 5.82 12.90
C VAL A 264 -5.61 5.03 12.99
N ASN A 265 -4.61 5.41 12.22
CA ASN A 265 -3.25 4.85 12.15
C ASN A 265 -3.13 3.35 11.83
N ARG A 266 -4.26 2.70 11.53
CA ARG A 266 -4.33 1.27 11.22
C ARG A 266 -5.43 1.04 10.19
N GLU A 267 -5.30 0.00 9.37
CA GLU A 267 -6.37 -0.42 8.47
C GLU A 267 -7.59 -0.91 9.26
N VAL A 268 -8.80 -0.56 8.81
CA VAL A 268 -10.05 -0.94 9.49
C VAL A 268 -10.17 -2.46 9.69
N ARG A 269 -9.66 -3.23 8.73
CA ARG A 269 -9.59 -4.70 8.84
C ARG A 269 -8.81 -5.14 10.06
N ASP A 270 -7.59 -4.64 10.21
CA ASP A 270 -6.69 -5.07 11.28
C ASP A 270 -7.20 -4.59 12.64
N LEU A 271 -7.84 -3.41 12.68
CA LEU A 271 -8.52 -2.88 13.85
C LEU A 271 -9.66 -3.82 14.29
N THR A 272 -10.60 -4.12 13.39
CA THR A 272 -11.76 -4.97 13.71
C THR A 272 -11.34 -6.38 14.14
N VAL A 273 -10.36 -6.99 13.47
CA VAL A 273 -9.87 -8.33 13.84
C VAL A 273 -9.18 -8.31 15.22
N SER A 274 -8.47 -7.24 15.58
CA SER A 274 -7.92 -7.09 16.93
C SER A 274 -9.01 -6.97 18.00
N MET A 275 -10.08 -6.22 17.73
CA MET A 275 -11.23 -6.15 18.64
C MET A 275 -11.88 -7.51 18.84
N MET A 276 -12.07 -8.28 17.76
CA MET A 276 -12.58 -9.65 17.84
C MET A 276 -11.70 -10.53 18.73
N LYS A 277 -10.37 -10.40 18.61
CA LYS A 277 -9.41 -11.12 19.44
C LYS A 277 -9.50 -10.75 20.91
N GLU A 278 -9.56 -9.46 21.22
CA GLU A 278 -9.67 -8.95 22.58
C GLU A 278 -10.96 -9.43 23.26
N GLN A 279 -12.05 -9.54 22.50
CA GLN A 279 -13.34 -10.04 22.99
C GLN A 279 -13.47 -11.57 22.92
N GLY A 280 -12.48 -12.28 22.36
CA GLY A 280 -12.50 -13.74 22.24
C GLY A 280 -13.60 -14.27 21.31
N VAL A 281 -13.98 -13.51 20.27
CA VAL A 281 -15.05 -13.87 19.34
C VAL A 281 -14.53 -14.18 17.93
N GLY A 282 -15.12 -15.17 17.27
CA GLY A 282 -14.88 -15.47 15.85
C GLY A 282 -15.92 -14.85 14.91
N LEU A 283 -15.81 -15.15 13.62
CA LEU A 283 -16.76 -14.70 12.58
C LEU A 283 -17.15 -15.84 11.63
N ASN A 284 -18.43 -16.11 11.51
CA ASN A 284 -18.99 -16.85 10.39
C ASN A 284 -19.44 -15.87 9.30
N ILE A 285 -19.19 -16.21 8.04
CA ILE A 285 -19.60 -15.42 6.88
C ILE A 285 -20.48 -16.29 6.00
N ILE A 286 -21.69 -15.85 5.70
CA ILE A 286 -22.56 -16.48 4.70
C ILE A 286 -22.73 -15.48 3.56
N ASP A 287 -22.05 -15.72 2.44
CA ASP A 287 -21.87 -14.74 1.38
C ASP A 287 -22.52 -15.17 0.07
N TYR A 288 -23.66 -14.53 -0.25
CA TYR A 288 -24.37 -14.66 -1.52
C TYR A 288 -24.00 -13.55 -2.51
N SER A 289 -23.12 -12.61 -2.12
CA SER A 289 -22.90 -11.36 -2.84
C SER A 289 -21.47 -11.16 -3.31
N THR A 290 -20.50 -11.15 -2.40
CA THR A 290 -19.11 -10.78 -2.70
C THR A 290 -18.26 -11.93 -3.25
N GLN A 291 -18.82 -13.14 -3.32
CA GLN A 291 -18.17 -14.36 -3.81
C GLN A 291 -16.86 -14.66 -3.07
N GLY A 292 -16.87 -14.48 -1.75
CA GLY A 292 -15.72 -14.74 -0.89
C GLY A 292 -14.71 -13.61 -0.80
N HIS A 293 -14.94 -12.47 -1.47
CA HIS A 293 -14.07 -11.30 -1.35
C HIS A 293 -14.00 -10.80 0.10
N PHE A 294 -15.14 -10.71 0.81
CA PHE A 294 -15.15 -10.30 2.21
C PHE A 294 -14.34 -11.26 3.10
N HIS A 295 -14.51 -12.58 2.91
CA HIS A 295 -13.71 -13.58 3.61
C HIS A 295 -12.21 -13.40 3.34
N GLN A 296 -11.80 -13.36 2.07
CA GLN A 296 -10.39 -13.20 1.69
C GLN A 296 -9.79 -11.93 2.32
N TRP A 297 -10.54 -10.83 2.31
CA TRP A 297 -10.08 -9.58 2.88
C TRP A 297 -9.84 -9.68 4.38
N VAL A 298 -10.80 -10.18 5.17
CA VAL A 298 -10.66 -10.28 6.64
C VAL A 298 -9.65 -11.35 7.06
N SER A 299 -9.62 -12.49 6.36
CA SER A 299 -8.69 -13.60 6.64
C SER A 299 -7.22 -13.19 6.59
N ALA A 300 -6.86 -12.20 5.77
CA ALA A 300 -5.50 -11.68 5.69
C ALA A 300 -4.96 -11.22 7.06
N SER A 301 -5.82 -10.65 7.93
CA SER A 301 -5.42 -10.31 9.31
C SER A 301 -5.71 -11.43 10.31
N ALA A 302 -6.81 -12.17 10.11
CA ALA A 302 -7.24 -13.18 11.08
C ALA A 302 -6.22 -14.32 11.26
N VAL A 303 -5.52 -14.72 10.20
CA VAL A 303 -4.45 -15.74 10.28
C VAL A 303 -3.33 -15.29 11.21
N GLU A 304 -2.85 -14.06 11.07
CA GLU A 304 -1.78 -13.51 11.92
C GLU A 304 -2.24 -13.38 13.37
N GLN A 305 -3.51 -13.05 13.58
CA GLN A 305 -4.06 -12.83 14.91
C GLN A 305 -4.61 -14.10 15.57
N GLN A 306 -4.65 -15.23 14.84
CA GLN A 306 -5.19 -16.52 15.26
C GLN A 306 -6.69 -16.48 15.60
N ILE A 307 -7.47 -15.80 14.75
CA ILE A 307 -8.93 -15.69 14.90
C ILE A 307 -9.64 -16.64 13.94
N SER A 308 -10.66 -17.32 14.46
CA SER A 308 -11.48 -18.23 13.66
C SER A 308 -12.41 -17.45 12.72
N ILE A 309 -12.25 -17.68 11.42
CA ILE A 309 -13.17 -17.23 10.39
C ILE A 309 -13.61 -18.41 9.56
N SER A 310 -14.91 -18.66 9.54
CA SER A 310 -15.55 -19.65 8.68
C SER A 310 -16.37 -18.93 7.62
N SER A 311 -16.35 -19.41 6.38
CA SER A 311 -17.18 -18.82 5.32
C SER A 311 -17.87 -19.87 4.46
N VAL A 312 -19.11 -19.59 4.11
CA VAL A 312 -19.87 -20.30 3.07
C VAL A 312 -20.15 -19.31 1.94
N ASN A 313 -19.66 -19.62 0.75
CA ASN A 313 -19.94 -18.85 -0.46
C ASN A 313 -21.01 -19.57 -1.26
N THR A 314 -22.11 -18.87 -1.54
CA THR A 314 -23.29 -19.43 -2.19
C THR A 314 -23.53 -18.77 -3.55
N ASN A 315 -24.35 -19.40 -4.38
CA ASN A 315 -24.66 -18.84 -5.69
C ASN A 315 -25.56 -17.59 -5.55
N PRO A 316 -25.26 -16.50 -6.27
CA PRO A 316 -26.07 -15.27 -6.22
C PRO A 316 -27.54 -15.47 -6.63
N GLY A 317 -27.85 -16.54 -7.36
CA GLY A 317 -29.20 -16.89 -7.82
C GLY A 317 -30.06 -17.64 -6.79
N GLU A 318 -29.49 -18.06 -5.66
CA GLU A 318 -30.27 -18.60 -4.55
C GLU A 318 -30.91 -17.43 -3.78
N SER A 319 -32.14 -17.11 -4.14
CA SER A 319 -32.95 -16.14 -3.40
C SER A 319 -33.44 -16.79 -2.11
N ILE A 320 -32.92 -16.33 -0.97
CA ILE A 320 -33.54 -16.53 0.33
C ILE A 320 -34.20 -15.20 0.64
N ALA A 321 -35.52 -15.11 0.50
CA ALA A 321 -36.24 -13.89 0.87
C ALA A 321 -36.15 -13.71 2.38
N PHE A 322 -35.48 -12.64 2.84
CA PHE A 322 -35.44 -12.23 4.24
C PHE A 322 -36.77 -11.58 4.63
N GLY A 323 -37.82 -12.39 4.74
CA GLY A 323 -39.14 -11.97 5.22
C GLY A 323 -39.17 -11.68 6.72
N ASP A 324 -40.37 -11.51 7.29
CA ASP A 324 -40.55 -11.14 8.70
C ASP A 324 -40.01 -12.19 9.69
N GLU A 325 -39.91 -13.47 9.31
CA GLU A 325 -39.41 -14.56 10.15
C GLU A 325 -37.89 -14.77 10.09
N ARG A 326 -37.09 -13.71 10.27
CA ARG A 326 -35.61 -13.77 10.16
C ARG A 326 -34.98 -14.78 11.12
N SER A 327 -35.47 -14.91 12.36
CA SER A 327 -34.91 -15.85 13.35
C SER A 327 -35.01 -17.32 12.89
N SER A 328 -36.16 -17.72 12.35
CA SER A 328 -36.40 -19.07 11.82
C SER A 328 -35.49 -19.38 10.62
N MET A 329 -35.26 -18.40 9.75
CA MET A 329 -34.32 -18.53 8.62
C MET A 329 -32.88 -18.66 9.11
N ILE A 330 -32.45 -17.85 10.08
CA ILE A 330 -31.11 -17.95 10.68
C ILE A 330 -30.89 -19.33 11.29
N ASP A 331 -31.86 -19.86 12.05
CA ASP A 331 -31.82 -21.23 12.59
C ASP A 331 -31.60 -22.29 11.50
N LYS A 332 -32.31 -22.18 10.38
CA LYS A 332 -32.13 -23.07 9.23
C LYS A 332 -30.73 -22.96 8.64
N LEU A 333 -30.17 -21.75 8.50
CA LEU A 333 -28.83 -21.54 7.95
C LEU A 333 -27.73 -22.15 8.84
N TYR A 334 -27.84 -21.95 10.16
CA TYR A 334 -26.90 -22.57 11.11
C TYR A 334 -26.94 -24.10 11.03
N GLN A 335 -28.14 -24.68 10.93
CA GLN A 335 -28.30 -26.13 10.77
C GLN A 335 -27.78 -26.62 9.41
N GLN A 336 -28.16 -25.95 8.33
CA GLN A 336 -27.78 -26.29 6.96
C GLN A 336 -26.27 -26.31 6.77
N PHE A 337 -25.58 -25.31 7.31
CA PHE A 337 -24.14 -25.14 7.15
C PHE A 337 -23.31 -25.63 8.33
N SER A 338 -23.96 -26.24 9.34
CA SER A 338 -23.30 -26.78 10.54
C SER A 338 -22.37 -25.75 11.21
N LEU A 339 -22.82 -24.50 11.31
CA LEU A 339 -22.05 -23.39 11.88
C LEU A 339 -22.17 -23.35 13.41
N GLU A 340 -21.08 -23.01 14.10
CA GLU A 340 -21.10 -22.78 15.54
C GLU A 340 -21.79 -21.44 15.88
N ARG A 341 -22.52 -21.42 17.00
CA ARG A 341 -23.17 -20.19 17.53
C ARG A 341 -22.41 -19.54 18.67
N SER A 342 -21.77 -20.38 19.50
CA SER A 342 -21.16 -19.92 20.74
C SER A 342 -19.83 -19.24 20.46
N GLY A 343 -19.68 -17.99 20.90
CA GLY A 343 -18.42 -17.26 20.75
C GLY A 343 -18.11 -16.82 19.32
N THR A 344 -19.12 -16.76 18.43
CA THR A 344 -18.93 -16.32 17.03
C THR A 344 -20.05 -15.39 16.60
N ASN A 345 -19.67 -14.29 15.97
CA ASN A 345 -20.61 -13.44 15.24
C ASN A 345 -20.89 -14.08 13.86
N THR A 346 -22.07 -13.85 13.29
CA THR A 346 -22.38 -14.31 11.93
C THR A 346 -22.81 -13.15 11.05
N MET A 347 -22.04 -12.88 10.00
CA MET A 347 -22.36 -11.91 8.95
C MET A 347 -22.97 -12.63 7.75
N ILE A 348 -24.18 -12.23 7.36
CA ILE A 348 -24.88 -12.72 6.17
C ILE A 348 -24.99 -11.56 5.19
N ILE A 349 -24.56 -11.78 3.95
CA ILE A 349 -24.55 -10.77 2.89
C ILE A 349 -25.33 -11.31 1.69
N HIS A 350 -26.38 -10.60 1.26
CA HIS A 350 -27.28 -11.06 0.21
C HIS A 350 -27.66 -9.97 -0.79
N ASN A 351 -27.83 -10.34 -2.06
CA ASN A 351 -28.21 -9.41 -3.12
C ASN A 351 -29.74 -9.29 -3.21
N ILE A 352 -30.25 -8.06 -3.23
CA ILE A 352 -31.69 -7.81 -3.46
C ILE A 352 -31.98 -7.47 -4.92
N GLU A 353 -33.22 -7.68 -5.36
CA GLU A 353 -33.63 -7.61 -6.79
C GLU A 353 -33.32 -6.25 -7.47
N ASP A 354 -33.38 -5.13 -6.73
CA ASP A 354 -33.09 -3.78 -7.24
C ASP A 354 -31.58 -3.46 -7.38
N GLY A 355 -30.72 -4.48 -7.38
CA GLY A 355 -29.27 -4.31 -7.46
C GLY A 355 -28.62 -3.82 -6.16
N GLY A 356 -29.37 -3.79 -5.07
CA GLY A 356 -28.87 -3.50 -3.72
C GLY A 356 -28.26 -4.72 -3.02
N VAL A 357 -27.92 -4.54 -1.75
CA VAL A 357 -27.41 -5.59 -0.87
C VAL A 357 -28.02 -5.42 0.52
N GLU A 358 -28.34 -6.54 1.15
CA GLU A 358 -28.71 -6.59 2.56
C GLU A 358 -27.67 -7.32 3.40
N PHE A 359 -27.57 -6.89 4.65
CA PHE A 359 -26.61 -7.33 5.64
C PHE A 359 -27.35 -7.72 6.90
N LEU A 360 -27.07 -8.92 7.41
CA LEU A 360 -27.48 -9.34 8.74
C LEU A 360 -26.23 -9.66 9.55
N LEU A 361 -26.06 -8.98 10.67
CA LEU A 361 -25.09 -9.34 11.69
C LEU A 361 -25.84 -9.97 12.87
N VAL A 362 -25.71 -11.28 12.98
CA VAL A 362 -26.24 -12.07 14.10
C VAL A 362 -25.18 -12.12 15.19
N VAL A 363 -25.54 -11.60 16.35
CA VAL A 363 -24.72 -11.60 17.56
C VAL A 363 -25.51 -12.31 18.67
N GLN A 364 -24.91 -12.55 19.84
CA GLN A 364 -25.45 -13.48 20.85
C GLN A 364 -26.95 -13.34 21.12
N ASP A 365 -27.44 -12.12 21.33
CA ASP A 365 -28.81 -11.82 21.73
C ASP A 365 -29.57 -10.94 20.74
N LYS A 366 -28.96 -10.61 19.59
CA LYS A 366 -29.49 -9.62 18.64
C LYS A 366 -29.23 -9.99 17.18
N ILE A 367 -30.13 -9.52 16.33
CA ILE A 367 -29.96 -9.45 14.88
C ILE A 367 -29.93 -7.97 14.50
N LEU A 368 -28.83 -7.56 13.90
CA LEU A 368 -28.66 -6.23 13.32
C LEU A 368 -28.88 -6.36 11.81
N TYR A 369 -29.83 -5.63 11.25
CA TYR A 369 -30.21 -5.71 9.84
C TYR A 369 -30.10 -4.35 9.15
N GLN A 370 -29.52 -4.32 7.94
CA GLN A 370 -29.72 -3.22 7.00
C GLN A 370 -29.83 -3.70 5.55
N ALA A 371 -30.55 -2.95 4.73
CA ALA A 371 -30.52 -3.05 3.27
C ALA A 371 -30.11 -1.72 2.66
N VAL A 372 -29.27 -1.78 1.63
CA VAL A 372 -28.75 -0.60 0.92
C VAL A 372 -28.83 -0.78 -0.59
N VAL A 373 -29.00 0.32 -1.31
CA VAL A 373 -28.96 0.38 -2.79
C VAL A 373 -27.82 1.28 -3.22
N PHE A 374 -27.08 0.90 -4.26
CA PHE A 374 -25.96 1.71 -4.75
C PHE A 374 -26.46 3.00 -5.42
N LYS A 375 -25.81 4.13 -5.10
CA LYS A 375 -26.13 5.44 -5.69
C LYS A 375 -25.65 5.58 -7.14
N ARG A 376 -24.78 4.68 -7.59
CA ARG A 376 -24.23 4.64 -8.95
C ARG A 376 -23.98 3.19 -9.36
N ASP A 377 -23.89 2.97 -10.66
CA ASP A 377 -23.47 1.69 -11.18
C ASP A 377 -21.97 1.48 -10.95
N TYR A 378 -21.62 0.34 -10.38
CA TYR A 378 -20.26 -0.03 -10.03
C TYR A 378 -19.89 -1.30 -10.77
N SER A 379 -18.63 -1.40 -11.20
CA SER A 379 -18.08 -2.68 -11.64
C SER A 379 -18.23 -3.72 -10.53
N PHE A 380 -18.34 -5.00 -10.91
CA PHE A 380 -18.48 -6.09 -9.94
C PHE A 380 -17.41 -6.04 -8.83
N LYS A 381 -16.14 -5.83 -9.20
CA LYS A 381 -15.03 -5.68 -8.24
C LYS A 381 -15.25 -4.50 -7.29
N ALA A 382 -15.67 -3.35 -7.80
CA ALA A 382 -15.92 -2.16 -6.99
C ALA A 382 -17.11 -2.35 -6.04
N ARG A 383 -18.16 -3.08 -6.46
CA ARG A 383 -19.28 -3.47 -5.57
C ARG A 383 -18.78 -4.30 -4.41
N ASN A 384 -17.98 -5.34 -4.65
CA ASN A 384 -17.46 -6.22 -3.60
C ASN A 384 -16.66 -5.45 -2.55
N VAL A 385 -15.87 -4.47 -2.98
CA VAL A 385 -15.11 -3.58 -2.10
C VAL A 385 -16.03 -2.75 -1.19
N VAL A 386 -17.06 -2.12 -1.75
CA VAL A 386 -18.03 -1.33 -0.98
C VAL A 386 -18.82 -2.22 -0.01
N ILE A 387 -19.29 -3.38 -0.46
CA ILE A 387 -20.06 -4.33 0.35
C ILE A 387 -19.23 -4.81 1.54
N SER A 388 -17.98 -5.21 1.26
CA SER A 388 -17.06 -5.67 2.30
C SER A 388 -16.80 -4.59 3.35
N ALA A 389 -16.64 -3.33 2.93
CA ALA A 389 -16.44 -2.21 3.84
C ALA A 389 -17.67 -1.91 4.71
N ILE A 390 -18.88 -2.01 4.17
CA ILE A 390 -20.11 -1.86 4.96
C ILE A 390 -20.23 -3.01 5.97
N ALA A 391 -19.94 -4.24 5.56
CA ALA A 391 -19.98 -5.41 6.45
C ALA A 391 -18.97 -5.27 7.60
N ILE A 392 -17.73 -4.86 7.32
CA ILE A 392 -16.71 -4.72 8.36
C ILE A 392 -16.99 -3.56 9.30
N ASP A 393 -17.53 -2.43 8.80
CA ASP A 393 -17.87 -1.29 9.65
C ASP A 393 -19.06 -1.63 10.56
N MET A 394 -20.05 -2.36 10.05
CA MET A 394 -21.17 -2.85 10.87
C MET A 394 -20.70 -3.78 11.99
N LEU A 395 -19.74 -4.68 11.71
CA LEU A 395 -19.11 -5.52 12.73
C LEU A 395 -18.28 -4.71 13.72
N ARG A 396 -17.44 -3.79 13.24
CA ARG A 396 -16.62 -2.89 14.07
C ARG A 396 -17.47 -2.09 15.03
N ARG A 397 -18.55 -1.46 14.53
CA ARG A 397 -19.49 -0.65 15.33
C ARG A 397 -20.13 -1.48 16.43
N HIS A 398 -20.51 -2.73 16.14
CA HIS A 398 -21.00 -3.63 17.18
C HIS A 398 -19.95 -3.90 18.25
N LEU A 399 -18.71 -4.23 17.86
CA LEU A 399 -17.63 -4.51 18.81
C LEU A 399 -17.26 -3.29 19.66
N ASN A 400 -17.42 -2.09 19.14
CA ASN A 400 -17.17 -0.82 19.83
C ASN A 400 -18.36 -0.26 20.61
N GLU A 401 -19.54 -0.88 20.53
CA GLU A 401 -20.79 -0.34 21.06
C GLU A 401 -21.17 1.04 20.46
N ASP A 402 -20.77 1.31 19.21
CA ASP A 402 -21.10 2.52 18.46
C ASP A 402 -22.55 2.44 17.89
N GLU A 403 -23.05 3.57 17.37
CA GLU A 403 -24.25 3.55 16.51
C GLU A 403 -24.02 2.62 15.31
N ILE A 404 -24.84 1.58 15.19
CA ILE A 404 -24.63 0.46 14.24
C ILE A 404 -24.75 0.89 12.77
N PHE A 405 -25.61 1.86 12.48
CA PHE A 405 -26.08 2.16 11.13
C PHE A 405 -25.56 3.51 10.64
N ALA A 406 -24.37 3.52 10.05
CA ALA A 406 -23.78 4.72 9.47
C ALA A 406 -24.40 5.13 8.12
N ASP A 407 -24.29 6.41 7.78
CA ASP A 407 -24.55 6.88 6.43
C ASP A 407 -23.32 6.74 5.55
N TYR A 408 -23.50 6.03 4.43
CA TYR A 408 -22.44 5.78 3.47
C TYR A 408 -22.66 6.64 2.21
N GLY A 409 -21.62 7.36 1.79
CA GLY A 409 -21.66 8.19 0.57
C GLY A 409 -21.91 7.38 -0.71
N SER A 410 -21.55 6.10 -0.74
CA SER A 410 -21.63 5.20 -1.90
C SER A 410 -22.99 4.52 -2.11
N VAL A 411 -23.83 4.47 -1.08
CA VAL A 411 -25.12 3.76 -1.08
C VAL A 411 -26.22 4.57 -0.38
N THR A 412 -27.47 4.19 -0.55
CA THR A 412 -28.62 4.70 0.19
C THR A 412 -29.19 3.56 1.00
N ARG A 413 -29.32 3.74 2.32
CA ARG A 413 -30.01 2.80 3.20
C ARG A 413 -31.51 2.84 2.90
N VAL A 414 -32.11 1.69 2.62
CA VAL A 414 -33.56 1.57 2.31
C VAL A 414 -34.34 0.86 3.41
N ALA A 415 -33.67 0.08 4.25
CA ALA A 415 -34.26 -0.52 5.45
C ALA A 415 -33.19 -0.78 6.51
N SER A 416 -33.59 -0.77 7.79
CA SER A 416 -32.75 -1.24 8.90
C SER A 416 -33.58 -1.57 10.13
N SER A 417 -33.12 -2.52 10.95
CA SER A 417 -33.76 -2.87 12.22
C SER A 417 -32.78 -3.55 13.18
N ILE A 418 -33.08 -3.46 14.48
CA ILE A 418 -32.43 -4.25 15.53
C ILE A 418 -33.51 -5.12 16.17
N THR A 419 -33.31 -6.44 16.15
CA THR A 419 -34.25 -7.42 16.70
C THR A 419 -33.56 -8.22 17.80
N ASN A 420 -34.13 -8.27 19.00
CA ASN A 420 -33.62 -9.16 20.05
C ASN A 420 -34.06 -10.61 19.76
N LEU A 421 -33.16 -11.56 20.01
CA LEU A 421 -33.37 -13.00 19.80
C LEU A 421 -34.02 -13.68 21.01
#